data_AF-A0A497L0V3-F1
#
_entry.id   AF-A0A497L0V3-F1
#
_cell.length_a   1.000
_cell.length_b   1.000
_cell.length_c   1.000
_cell.angle_alpha   90.00
_cell.angle_beta   90.00
_cell.angle_gamma   90.00
#
_symmetry.space_group_name_H-M   'P 1'
#
loop_
_entity.id
_entity.type
_entity.pdbx_description
1 polymer ?
#
loop_
_entity_poly.entity_id
_entity_poly.type
_entity_poly.pdbx_seq_one_letter_code
_entity_poly.pdbx_strand_id
1 'polypeptide(L)'
;LGARVEEKAISPGDYVVGEGFCVERKSMRDFIQSIFKKRLFEQVERLREAYPRCCLVVEGDPSKVASLPNPSVFWGALARLITDAEVPVVFTPDEAHTALFLYSLAKKLQEGGEKVEARYKPKMMGLRERQRFIVEGLPGVGPKLADRLLRTLGSVRAVFNAPEPVLAKVRGLGPKKAREIRAIIDAPYPGQARLDEA
;
A
#
# COMPACT_ATOMS: atom_id res chain seq x y z
N LEU A 1 -21.84 -20.81 1.09
CA LEU A 1 -21.31 -19.49 1.51
C LEU A 1 -22.40 -18.45 1.82
N GLY A 2 -23.69 -18.69 1.51
CA GLY A 2 -24.78 -17.76 1.85
C GLY A 2 -24.93 -16.58 0.89
N ALA A 3 -24.19 -16.57 -0.21
CA ALA A 3 -24.34 -15.60 -1.29
C ALA A 3 -25.64 -15.85 -2.07
N ARG A 4 -26.34 -14.77 -2.44
CA ARG A 4 -27.36 -14.84 -3.49
C ARG A 4 -26.66 -14.88 -4.85
N VAL A 5 -26.89 -15.94 -5.61
CA VAL A 5 -26.36 -16.12 -6.96
C VAL A 5 -27.52 -16.04 -7.94
N GLU A 6 -27.32 -15.29 -9.03
CA GLU A 6 -28.27 -15.19 -10.13
C GLU A 6 -27.56 -15.56 -11.42
N GLU A 7 -28.05 -16.58 -12.12
CA GLU A 7 -27.49 -17.02 -13.39
C GLU A 7 -28.07 -16.18 -14.53
N LYS A 8 -27.18 -15.52 -15.28
CA LYS A 8 -27.52 -14.67 -16.43
C LYS A 8 -26.54 -14.91 -17.56
N ALA A 9 -27.01 -14.78 -18.80
CA ALA A 9 -26.12 -14.69 -19.94
C ALA A 9 -25.37 -13.35 -19.87
N ILE A 10 -24.06 -13.42 -19.67
CA ILE A 10 -23.15 -12.27 -19.66
C ILE A 10 -22.03 -12.49 -20.67
N SER A 11 -21.57 -11.41 -21.29
CA SER A 11 -20.40 -11.43 -22.16
C SER A 11 -19.84 -10.02 -22.28
N PRO A 12 -18.52 -9.81 -22.12
CA PRO A 12 -17.50 -10.79 -21.68
C PRO A 12 -17.55 -11.09 -20.16
N GLY A 13 -16.78 -12.07 -19.70
CA GLY A 13 -16.62 -12.41 -18.27
C GLY A 13 -17.46 -13.59 -17.77
N ASP A 14 -17.11 -14.13 -16.61
CA ASP A 14 -17.77 -15.30 -16.01
C ASP A 14 -18.60 -14.94 -14.77
N TYR A 15 -18.17 -13.94 -13.99
CA TYR A 15 -18.90 -13.46 -12.82
C TYR A 15 -18.89 -11.94 -12.78
N VAL A 16 -19.99 -11.36 -12.30
CA VAL A 16 -20.06 -9.94 -11.93
C VAL A 16 -20.42 -9.87 -10.46
N VAL A 17 -19.57 -9.20 -9.68
CA VAL A 17 -19.72 -9.05 -8.22
C VAL A 17 -19.74 -7.58 -7.82
N GLY A 18 -20.44 -7.25 -6.73
CA GLY A 18 -20.58 -5.86 -6.27
C GLY A 18 -21.18 -4.92 -7.33
N GLU A 19 -20.80 -3.65 -7.30
CA GLU A 19 -21.23 -2.61 -8.25
C GLU A 19 -20.50 -2.71 -9.61
N GLY A 20 -20.65 -3.85 -10.31
CA GLY A 20 -20.15 -4.03 -11.67
C GLY A 20 -18.67 -4.43 -11.80
N PHE A 21 -18.11 -5.08 -10.77
CA PHE A 21 -16.75 -5.64 -10.85
C PHE A 21 -16.79 -7.00 -11.55
N CYS A 22 -16.14 -7.12 -12.70
CA CYS A 22 -16.11 -8.37 -13.47
C CYS A 22 -14.96 -9.29 -13.04
N VAL A 23 -15.22 -10.58 -12.99
CA VAL A 23 -14.22 -11.62 -12.78
C VAL A 23 -14.27 -12.60 -13.94
N GLU A 24 -13.12 -12.79 -14.56
CA GLU A 24 -12.90 -13.83 -15.57
C GLU A 24 -12.12 -14.98 -14.92
N ARG A 25 -12.72 -16.18 -14.89
CA ARG A 25 -12.14 -17.38 -14.30
C ARG A 25 -11.51 -18.22 -15.40
N LYS A 26 -10.22 -18.48 -15.28
CA LYS A 26 -9.48 -19.38 -16.17
C LYS A 26 -8.85 -20.51 -15.39
N SER A 27 -8.84 -21.71 -15.96
CA SER A 27 -7.93 -22.74 -15.44
C SER A 27 -6.48 -22.30 -15.70
N MET A 28 -5.54 -22.76 -14.86
CA MET A 28 -4.10 -22.55 -15.06
C MET A 28 -3.67 -22.97 -16.47
N ARG A 29 -4.21 -24.10 -16.96
CA ARG A 29 -3.94 -24.61 -18.29
C ARG A 29 -4.42 -23.65 -19.39
N ASP A 30 -5.63 -23.12 -19.27
CA ASP A 30 -6.21 -22.21 -20.27
C ASP A 30 -5.56 -20.83 -20.23
N PHE A 31 -5.19 -20.35 -19.04
CA PHE A 31 -4.44 -19.12 -18.85
C PHE A 31 -3.09 -19.21 -19.56
N ILE A 32 -2.30 -20.25 -19.28
CA ILE A 32 -1.04 -20.53 -19.98
C ILE A 32 -1.28 -20.59 -21.50
N GLN A 33 -2.22 -21.41 -21.96
CA GLN A 33 -2.50 -21.52 -23.40
C GLN A 33 -2.90 -20.19 -24.04
N SER A 34 -3.64 -19.34 -23.33
CA SER A 34 -4.06 -18.03 -23.84
C SER A 34 -2.89 -17.06 -24.00
N ILE A 35 -1.88 -17.15 -23.13
CA ILE A 35 -0.63 -16.39 -23.25
C ILE A 35 0.13 -16.85 -24.49
N PHE A 36 0.40 -18.15 -24.62
CA PHE A 36 1.16 -18.69 -25.75
C PHE A 36 0.47 -18.49 -27.10
N LYS A 37 -0.87 -18.50 -27.12
CA LYS A 37 -1.68 -18.19 -28.32
C LYS A 37 -1.92 -16.69 -28.53
N LYS A 38 -1.35 -15.82 -27.69
CA LYS A 38 -1.46 -14.35 -27.76
C LYS A 38 -2.90 -13.78 -27.70
N ARG A 39 -3.88 -14.59 -27.28
CA ARG A 39 -5.30 -14.21 -27.18
C ARG A 39 -5.70 -13.63 -25.81
N LEU A 40 -4.82 -13.74 -24.81
CA LEU A 40 -5.12 -13.27 -23.46
C LEU A 40 -5.40 -11.76 -23.42
N PHE A 41 -4.59 -10.97 -24.13
CA PHE A 41 -4.69 -9.51 -24.09
C PHE A 41 -5.93 -8.98 -24.81
N GLU A 42 -6.33 -9.59 -25.93
CA GLU A 42 -7.60 -9.28 -26.60
C GLU A 42 -8.80 -9.52 -25.66
N GLN A 43 -8.76 -10.59 -24.88
CA GLN A 43 -9.81 -10.86 -23.91
C GLN A 43 -9.82 -9.85 -22.75
N VAL A 44 -8.64 -9.45 -22.28
CA VAL A 44 -8.49 -8.44 -21.23
C VAL A 44 -8.98 -7.07 -21.71
N GLU A 45 -8.67 -6.68 -22.95
CA GLU A 45 -9.18 -5.44 -23.55
C GLU A 45 -10.71 -5.43 -23.58
N ARG A 46 -11.34 -6.51 -24.07
CA ARG A 46 -12.81 -6.65 -24.07
C ARG A 46 -13.42 -6.53 -22.67
N LEU A 47 -12.77 -7.10 -21.65
CA LEU A 47 -13.22 -6.97 -20.26
C LEU A 47 -13.13 -5.53 -19.75
N ARG A 48 -12.04 -4.82 -20.07
CA ARG A 48 -11.83 -3.42 -19.66
C ARG A 48 -12.78 -2.45 -20.38
N GLU A 49 -13.16 -2.75 -21.61
CA GLU A 49 -14.15 -1.95 -22.35
C GLU A 49 -15.56 -2.15 -21.79
N ALA A 50 -15.90 -3.38 -21.38
CA ALA A 50 -17.24 -3.71 -20.90
C ALA A 50 -17.49 -3.37 -19.42
N TYR A 51 -16.43 -3.33 -18.59
CA TYR A 51 -16.56 -3.16 -17.14
C TYR A 51 -15.61 -2.11 -16.58
N PRO A 52 -16.06 -1.28 -15.62
CA PRO A 52 -15.22 -0.25 -15.01
C PRO A 52 -14.04 -0.84 -14.22
N ARG A 53 -14.21 -2.05 -13.70
CA ARG A 53 -13.19 -2.79 -12.94
C ARG A 53 -13.30 -4.27 -13.26
N CYS A 54 -12.17 -4.94 -13.43
CA CYS A 54 -12.13 -6.38 -13.61
C CYS A 54 -10.89 -7.02 -12.97
N CYS A 55 -10.92 -8.34 -12.77
CA CYS A 55 -9.73 -9.14 -12.48
C CYS A 55 -9.81 -10.51 -13.17
N LEU A 56 -8.65 -11.17 -13.27
CA LEU A 56 -8.55 -12.57 -13.64
C LEU A 56 -8.41 -13.44 -12.38
N VAL A 57 -9.16 -14.53 -12.31
CA VAL A 57 -8.93 -15.61 -11.35
C VAL A 57 -8.38 -16.81 -12.10
N VAL A 58 -7.16 -17.21 -11.77
CA VAL A 58 -6.48 -18.34 -12.38
C VAL A 58 -6.50 -19.52 -11.40
N GLU A 59 -7.30 -20.51 -11.73
CA GLU A 59 -7.54 -21.66 -10.88
C GLU A 59 -6.63 -22.84 -11.21
N GLY A 60 -5.95 -23.37 -10.21
CA GLY A 60 -4.99 -24.46 -10.29
C GLY A 60 -3.60 -24.06 -9.80
N ASP A 61 -2.73 -25.06 -9.72
CA ASP A 61 -1.40 -24.93 -9.12
C ASP A 61 -0.41 -24.10 -9.98
N PRO A 62 0.08 -22.94 -9.48
CA PRO A 62 1.09 -22.12 -10.15
C PRO A 62 2.48 -22.77 -10.24
N SER A 63 2.77 -23.80 -9.44
CA SER A 63 4.07 -24.50 -9.51
C SER A 63 4.36 -25.07 -10.90
N LYS A 64 3.29 -25.39 -11.66
CA LYS A 64 3.34 -25.89 -13.03
C LYS A 64 4.02 -24.93 -14.02
N VAL A 65 4.12 -23.64 -13.69
CA VAL A 65 4.81 -22.64 -14.53
C VAL A 65 6.29 -22.98 -14.70
N ALA A 66 6.93 -23.55 -13.68
CA ALA A 66 8.34 -23.94 -13.72
C ALA A 66 8.63 -25.03 -14.76
N SER A 67 7.63 -25.84 -15.11
CA SER A 67 7.74 -26.93 -16.08
C SER A 67 7.48 -26.49 -17.52
N LEU A 68 7.21 -25.20 -17.77
CA LEU A 68 6.98 -24.70 -19.12
C LEU A 68 8.29 -24.66 -19.94
N PRO A 69 8.24 -24.90 -21.26
CA PRO A 69 9.42 -24.79 -22.13
C PRO A 69 10.07 -23.40 -22.10
N ASN A 70 9.26 -22.36 -21.92
CA ASN A 70 9.74 -20.99 -21.76
C ASN A 70 8.94 -20.24 -20.69
N PRO A 71 9.31 -20.36 -19.40
CA PRO A 71 8.60 -19.70 -18.30
C PRO A 71 8.65 -18.17 -18.38
N SER A 72 9.65 -17.60 -19.07
CA SER A 72 9.77 -16.13 -19.21
C SER A 72 8.59 -15.51 -19.97
N VAL A 73 7.99 -16.26 -20.90
CA VAL A 73 6.79 -15.81 -21.64
C VAL A 73 5.60 -15.64 -20.69
N PHE A 74 5.44 -16.56 -19.74
CA PHE A 74 4.40 -16.47 -18.73
C PHE A 74 4.62 -15.25 -17.82
N TRP A 75 5.83 -15.09 -17.28
CA TRP A 75 6.14 -13.99 -16.38
C TRP A 75 6.10 -12.62 -17.07
N GLY A 76 6.52 -12.53 -18.34
CA GLY A 76 6.40 -11.32 -19.14
C GLY A 76 4.94 -10.94 -19.40
N ALA A 77 4.07 -11.92 -19.65
CA ALA A 77 2.63 -11.67 -19.78
C ALA A 77 2.03 -11.20 -18.46
N LEU A 78 2.40 -11.82 -17.33
CA LEU A 78 1.93 -11.41 -16.00
C LEU A 78 2.39 -9.99 -15.65
N ALA A 79 3.65 -9.66 -15.96
CA ALA A 79 4.17 -8.31 -15.81
C ALA A 79 3.35 -7.28 -16.61
N ARG A 80 3.08 -7.58 -17.90
CA ARG A 80 2.27 -6.72 -18.76
C ARG A 80 0.82 -6.55 -18.26
N LEU A 81 0.22 -7.58 -17.68
CA LEU A 81 -1.11 -7.46 -17.06
C LEU A 81 -1.11 -6.46 -15.90
N ILE A 82 -0.03 -6.43 -15.12
CA ILE A 82 0.11 -5.55 -13.97
C ILE A 82 0.47 -4.12 -14.41
N THR A 83 1.41 -3.96 -15.33
CA THR A 83 1.96 -2.64 -15.70
C THR A 83 1.15 -1.91 -16.76
N ASP A 84 0.66 -2.63 -17.79
CA ASP A 84 0.06 -1.99 -18.96
C ASP A 84 -1.46 -2.11 -18.94
N ALA A 85 -1.97 -3.27 -18.54
CA ALA A 85 -3.42 -3.51 -18.48
C ALA A 85 -4.04 -3.08 -17.15
N GLU A 86 -3.23 -2.95 -16.09
CA GLU A 86 -3.67 -2.70 -14.71
C GLU A 86 -4.76 -3.68 -14.23
N VAL A 87 -4.70 -4.94 -14.70
CA VAL A 87 -5.67 -5.98 -14.36
C VAL A 87 -5.08 -6.93 -13.32
N PRO A 88 -5.65 -7.00 -12.10
CA PRO A 88 -5.20 -7.93 -11.07
C PRO A 88 -5.38 -9.38 -11.51
N VAL A 89 -4.42 -10.23 -11.10
CA VAL A 89 -4.49 -11.67 -11.29
C VAL A 89 -4.41 -12.35 -9.92
N VAL A 90 -5.40 -13.18 -9.62
CA VAL A 90 -5.48 -13.93 -8.37
C VAL A 90 -5.38 -15.42 -8.68
N PHE A 91 -4.52 -16.14 -7.97
CA PHE A 91 -4.40 -17.58 -8.11
C PHE A 91 -5.17 -18.29 -6.99
N THR A 92 -5.97 -19.28 -7.36
CA THR A 92 -6.72 -20.13 -6.43
C THR A 92 -6.39 -21.60 -6.72
N PRO A 93 -6.26 -22.48 -5.71
CA PRO A 93 -5.87 -23.87 -5.97
C PRO A 93 -6.97 -24.70 -6.64
N ASP A 94 -8.25 -24.38 -6.38
CA ASP A 94 -9.42 -25.14 -6.84
C ASP A 94 -10.70 -24.27 -6.82
N GLU A 95 -11.82 -24.87 -7.28
CA GLU A 95 -13.13 -24.24 -7.37
C GLU A 95 -13.69 -23.78 -6.01
N ALA A 96 -13.40 -24.52 -4.93
CA ALA A 96 -13.87 -24.17 -3.59
C ALA A 96 -13.19 -22.87 -3.12
N HIS A 97 -11.90 -22.73 -3.39
CA HIS A 97 -11.15 -21.51 -3.08
C HIS A 97 -11.49 -20.37 -4.04
N THR A 98 -11.78 -20.65 -5.31
CA THR A 98 -12.38 -19.67 -6.22
C THR A 98 -13.69 -19.12 -5.67
N ALA A 99 -14.60 -19.98 -5.22
CA ALA A 99 -15.86 -19.56 -4.62
C ALA A 99 -15.67 -18.74 -3.34
N LEU A 100 -14.73 -19.12 -2.48
CA LEU A 100 -14.37 -18.35 -1.28
C LEU A 100 -13.82 -16.95 -1.63
N PHE A 101 -12.97 -16.87 -2.66
CA PHE A 101 -12.44 -15.60 -3.15
C PHE A 101 -13.56 -14.73 -3.72
N LEU A 102 -14.40 -15.26 -4.60
CA LEU A 102 -15.54 -14.55 -5.19
C LEU A 102 -16.49 -14.02 -4.10
N TYR A 103 -16.81 -14.84 -3.11
CA TYR A 103 -17.64 -14.44 -1.97
C TYR A 103 -17.00 -13.31 -1.15
N SER A 104 -15.71 -13.44 -0.84
CA SER A 104 -14.97 -12.43 -0.07
C SER A 104 -14.85 -11.11 -0.84
N LEU A 105 -14.61 -11.17 -2.15
CA LEU A 105 -14.56 -10.03 -3.04
C LEU A 105 -15.92 -9.33 -3.11
N ALA A 106 -17.00 -10.08 -3.34
CA ALA A 106 -18.36 -9.55 -3.38
C ALA A 106 -18.72 -8.86 -2.06
N LYS A 107 -18.48 -9.53 -0.92
CA LYS A 107 -18.70 -8.95 0.41
C LYS A 107 -17.90 -7.66 0.58
N LYS A 108 -16.61 -7.65 0.25
CA LYS A 108 -15.76 -6.46 0.38
C LYS A 108 -16.21 -5.29 -0.49
N LEU A 109 -16.74 -5.55 -1.68
CA LEU A 109 -17.24 -4.52 -2.58
C LEU A 109 -18.62 -3.99 -2.18
N GLN A 110 -19.44 -4.82 -1.53
CA GLN A 110 -20.80 -4.47 -1.09
C GLN A 110 -20.85 -3.87 0.32
N GLU A 111 -19.80 -4.04 1.12
CA GLU A 111 -19.54 -3.28 2.35
C GLU A 111 -19.31 -1.80 1.99
N GLY A 112 -20.38 -1.10 1.59
CA GLY A 112 -20.36 0.34 1.38
C GLY A 112 -20.05 1.05 2.69
N GLY A 113 -19.04 1.93 2.66
CA GLY A 113 -18.99 3.03 3.62
C GLY A 113 -17.93 3.00 4.71
N GLU A 114 -16.89 2.19 4.62
CA GLU A 114 -15.59 2.68 5.06
C GLU A 114 -14.64 2.53 3.87
N LYS A 115 -14.24 3.69 3.31
CA LYS A 115 -12.83 3.82 2.98
C LYS A 115 -12.10 3.38 4.24
N VAL A 116 -11.74 2.10 4.29
CA VAL A 116 -10.52 1.72 4.97
C VAL A 116 -9.46 2.38 4.11
N GLU A 117 -9.32 3.71 4.25
CA GLU A 117 -8.00 4.21 4.59
C GLU A 117 -7.56 3.18 5.61
N ALA A 118 -6.61 2.33 5.23
CA ALA A 118 -5.69 1.87 6.21
C ALA A 118 -5.01 3.14 6.74
N ARG A 119 -5.73 3.97 7.52
CA ARG A 119 -5.28 4.36 8.83
C ARG A 119 -5.07 3.03 9.52
N TYR A 120 -3.93 2.41 9.19
CA TYR A 120 -2.96 2.05 10.18
C TYR A 120 -3.08 3.13 11.25
N LYS A 121 -3.96 2.95 12.23
CA LYS A 121 -3.97 3.79 13.42
C LYS A 121 -2.58 3.46 13.95
N PRO A 122 -1.59 4.34 13.76
CA PRO A 122 -0.26 4.05 14.27
C PRO A 122 -0.50 3.76 15.75
N LYS A 123 0.07 2.67 16.28
CA LYS A 123 0.00 2.37 17.72
C LYS A 123 0.04 3.71 18.44
N MET A 124 -1.02 4.03 19.17
CA MET A 124 -1.18 5.36 19.74
C MET A 124 0.05 5.59 20.62
N MET A 125 1.00 6.39 20.14
CA MET A 125 2.27 6.57 20.84
C MET A 125 1.93 7.08 22.23
N GLY A 126 2.47 6.43 23.25
CA GLY A 126 2.38 6.93 24.62
C GLY A 126 3.03 8.30 24.72
N LEU A 127 2.73 9.08 25.77
CA LEU A 127 3.28 10.43 25.92
C LEU A 127 4.81 10.48 25.76
N ARG A 128 5.52 9.52 26.37
CA ARG A 128 6.98 9.40 26.28
C ARG A 128 7.47 9.12 24.85
N GLU A 129 6.78 8.23 24.14
CA GLU A 129 7.11 7.91 22.76
C GLU A 129 6.87 9.11 21.84
N ARG A 130 5.77 9.85 22.04
CA ARG A 130 5.51 11.11 21.31
C ARG A 130 6.59 12.15 21.57
N GLN A 131 6.98 12.35 22.82
CA GLN A 131 8.05 13.29 23.17
C GLN A 131 9.36 12.92 22.48
N ARG A 132 9.72 11.64 22.50
CA ARG A 132 10.92 11.13 21.85
C ARG A 132 10.86 11.31 20.34
N PHE A 133 9.75 10.93 19.72
CA PHE A 133 9.52 11.05 18.29
C PHE A 133 9.68 12.50 17.78
N ILE A 134 9.12 13.48 18.51
CA ILE A 134 9.27 14.90 18.15
C ILE A 134 10.75 15.32 18.18
N VAL A 135 11.50 14.89 19.20
CA VAL A 135 12.92 15.24 19.35
C VAL A 135 13.82 14.47 18.35
N GLU A 136 13.44 13.26 17.95
CA GLU A 136 14.12 12.50 16.89
C GLU A 136 14.02 13.17 15.51
N GLY A 137 13.06 14.07 15.31
CA GLY A 137 12.97 14.89 14.09
C GLY A 137 14.08 15.93 13.93
N LEU A 138 14.89 16.17 14.97
CA LEU A 138 16.00 17.12 14.91
C LEU A 138 17.20 16.54 14.14
N PRO A 139 17.95 17.37 13.39
CA PRO A 139 19.05 16.90 12.54
C PRO A 139 20.12 16.19 13.37
N GLY A 140 20.45 14.97 12.95
CA GLY A 140 21.48 14.16 13.60
C GLY A 140 21.12 13.65 15.00
N VAL A 141 19.84 13.68 15.39
CA VAL A 141 19.32 13.19 16.67
C VAL A 141 18.60 11.85 16.49
N GLY A 142 19.29 10.76 16.82
CA GLY A 142 18.69 9.43 16.86
C GLY A 142 18.01 9.11 18.20
N PRO A 143 17.38 7.93 18.32
CA PRO A 143 16.55 7.58 19.48
C PRO A 143 17.26 7.66 20.83
N LYS A 144 18.54 7.25 20.90
CA LYS A 144 19.33 7.30 22.14
C LYS A 144 19.67 8.74 22.56
N LEU A 145 19.85 9.64 21.60
CA LEU A 145 20.17 11.04 21.87
C LEU A 145 18.90 11.82 22.24
N ALA A 146 17.77 11.51 21.61
CA ALA A 146 16.47 12.09 21.96
C ALA A 146 16.07 11.79 23.42
N ASP A 147 16.17 10.53 23.87
CA ASP A 147 15.89 10.16 25.26
C ASP A 147 16.84 10.88 26.23
N ARG A 148 18.13 11.04 25.86
CA ARG A 148 19.10 11.79 26.67
C ARG A 148 18.75 13.28 26.76
N LEU A 149 18.46 13.93 25.63
CA LEU A 149 18.06 15.32 25.58
C LEU A 149 16.82 15.58 26.45
N LEU A 150 15.81 14.74 26.34
CA LEU A 150 14.59 14.83 27.14
C LEU A 150 14.85 14.61 28.63
N ARG A 151 15.74 13.68 29.01
CA ARG A 151 16.13 13.47 30.40
C ARG A 151 16.95 14.63 30.96
N THR A 152 17.82 15.24 30.16
CA THR A 152 18.70 16.35 30.59
C THR A 152 17.94 17.67 30.67
N LEU A 153 17.06 17.96 29.71
CA LEU A 153 16.37 19.25 29.60
C LEU A 153 14.91 19.20 30.11
N GLY A 154 14.36 18.01 30.33
CA GLY A 154 13.10 17.79 31.05
C GLY A 154 11.83 17.81 30.19
N SER A 155 11.85 18.40 29.00
CA SER A 155 10.68 18.40 28.10
C SER A 155 11.04 18.69 26.64
N VAL A 156 10.13 18.39 25.71
CA VAL A 156 10.27 18.77 24.29
C VAL A 156 10.46 20.29 24.15
N ARG A 157 9.65 21.09 24.85
CA ARG A 157 9.77 22.56 24.86
C ARG A 157 11.17 23.00 25.30
N ALA A 158 11.70 22.40 26.36
CA ALA A 158 13.02 22.75 26.87
C ALA A 158 14.15 22.36 25.88
N VAL A 159 14.01 21.24 25.17
CA VAL A 159 14.95 20.86 24.09
C VAL A 159 14.94 21.90 22.96
N PHE A 160 13.75 22.30 22.51
CA PHE A 160 13.60 23.23 21.39
C PHE A 160 14.02 24.68 21.74
N ASN A 161 13.88 25.08 23.01
CA ASN A 161 14.25 26.42 23.46
C ASN A 161 15.67 26.52 24.02
N ALA A 162 16.40 25.41 24.18
CA ALA A 162 17.76 25.44 24.70
C ALA A 162 18.71 26.16 23.74
N PRO A 163 19.53 27.11 24.22
CA PRO A 163 20.49 27.80 23.36
C PRO A 163 21.62 26.86 22.94
N GLU A 164 22.29 27.17 21.82
CA GLU A 164 23.35 26.35 21.24
C GLU A 164 24.40 25.86 22.27
N PRO A 165 24.93 26.71 23.18
CA PRO A 165 25.94 26.27 24.15
C PRO A 165 25.41 25.26 25.18
N VAL A 166 24.10 25.26 25.46
CA VAL A 166 23.47 24.30 26.37
C VAL A 166 23.27 22.97 25.65
N LEU A 167 22.81 23.00 24.41
CA LEU A 167 22.69 21.81 23.57
C LEU A 167 24.05 21.10 23.41
N ALA A 168 25.11 21.87 23.10
CA ALA A 168 26.46 21.34 22.91
C ALA A 168 27.09 20.67 24.16
N LYS A 169 26.54 20.93 25.36
CA LYS A 169 26.96 20.25 26.61
C LYS A 169 26.35 18.86 26.77
N VAL A 170 25.30 18.53 26.01
CA VAL A 170 24.68 17.21 26.08
C VAL A 170 25.59 16.20 25.40
N ARG A 171 26.02 15.18 26.17
CA ARG A 171 26.90 14.10 25.66
C ARG A 171 26.38 13.57 24.33
N GLY A 172 27.25 13.47 23.32
CA GLY A 172 26.90 12.97 21.98
C GLY A 172 26.30 14.03 21.03
N LEU A 173 26.19 15.27 21.48
CA LEU A 173 25.76 16.42 20.68
C LEU A 173 26.85 17.50 20.76
N GLY A 174 27.70 17.56 19.74
CA GLY A 174 28.78 18.55 19.65
C GLY A 174 28.30 19.90 19.09
N PRO A 175 29.17 20.92 19.08
CA PRO A 175 28.83 22.29 18.68
C PRO A 175 28.28 22.37 17.24
N LYS A 176 28.85 21.60 16.30
CA LYS A 176 28.36 21.54 14.92
C LYS A 176 26.89 21.13 14.83
N LYS A 177 26.50 20.06 15.54
CA LYS A 177 25.12 19.58 15.56
C LYS A 177 24.20 20.54 16.33
N ALA A 178 24.68 21.14 17.42
CA ALA A 178 23.92 22.13 18.17
C ALA A 178 23.55 23.34 17.28
N ARG A 179 24.51 23.84 16.51
CA ARG A 179 24.32 24.95 15.56
C ARG A 179 23.31 24.59 14.46
N GLU A 180 23.43 23.39 13.91
CA GLU A 180 22.51 22.88 12.88
C GLU A 180 21.07 22.75 13.40
N ILE A 181 20.90 22.22 14.62
CA ILE A 181 19.61 22.15 15.30
C ILE A 181 19.00 23.54 15.47
N ARG A 182 19.79 24.52 15.96
CA ARG A 182 19.32 25.89 16.13
C ARG A 182 18.94 26.56 14.82
N ALA A 183 19.75 26.36 13.77
CA ALA A 183 19.48 26.91 12.45
C ALA A 183 18.11 26.46 11.92
N ILE A 184 17.72 25.20 12.12
CA ILE A 184 16.40 24.70 11.70
C ILE A 184 15.27 25.23 12.58
N ILE A 185 15.45 25.23 13.90
CA ILE A 185 14.39 25.66 14.84
C ILE A 185 14.08 27.15 14.68
N ASP A 186 15.10 27.97 14.41
CA ASP A 186 14.98 29.44 14.39
C ASP A 186 14.68 30.00 12.99
N ALA A 187 14.82 29.21 11.93
CA ALA A 187 14.58 29.68 10.58
C ALA A 187 13.09 30.01 10.35
N PRO A 188 12.77 31.15 9.71
CA PRO A 188 11.40 31.43 9.28
C PRO A 188 10.96 30.39 8.25
N TYR A 189 9.69 29.99 8.32
CA TYR A 189 9.14 29.03 7.36
C TYR A 189 8.89 29.71 6.00
N PRO A 190 9.36 29.16 4.87
CA PRO A 190 9.10 29.74 3.55
C PRO A 190 7.61 29.80 3.25
N GLY A 191 7.13 30.97 2.81
CA GLY A 191 5.70 31.18 2.51
C GLY A 191 4.81 31.33 3.74
N GLN A 192 5.37 31.68 4.91
CA GLN A 192 4.58 31.96 6.11
C GLN A 192 3.58 33.10 5.86
N ALA A 193 2.29 32.78 5.91
CA ALA A 193 1.22 33.78 5.96
C ALA A 193 1.21 34.47 7.32
N ARG A 194 0.97 35.79 7.34
CA ARG A 194 0.80 36.52 8.60
C ARG A 194 -0.62 36.28 9.11
N LEU A 195 -0.75 36.00 10.41
CA LEU A 195 -2.05 35.80 11.06
C LEU A 195 -2.96 37.03 10.94
N ASP A 196 -2.37 38.21 10.70
CA ASP A 196 -3.07 39.49 10.57
C ASP A 196 -3.64 39.72 9.16
N GLU A 197 -3.44 38.78 8.22
CA GLU A 197 -3.91 38.85 6.83
C GLU A 197 -5.05 37.86 6.52
N ALA A 198 -5.72 37.31 7.54
CA ALA A 198 -6.86 36.39 7.44
C ALA A 198 -8.14 36.94 8.08
#